data_AF-A0A3D1IF83-F1
#
_entry.id   AF-A0A3D1IF83-F1
#
_cell.length_a   1.000
_cell.length_b   1.000
_cell.length_c   1.000
_cell.angle_alpha   90.00
_cell.angle_beta   90.00
_cell.angle_gamma   90.00
#
_symmetry.space_group_name_H-M   'P 1'
#
loop_
_entity.id
_entity.type
_entity.pdbx_description
1 polymer ?
#
loop_
_entity_poly.entity_id
_entity_poly.type
_entity_poly.pdbx_seq_one_letter_code
_entity_poly.pdbx_strand_id
1 'polypeptide(L)'
;MSELQKTSVFGGAAIVLVALALLTTPRRAAPDAFFDVGETFFAEFTDPETATTLEVIQFDEDTAAAATFEVTNRDGLWTIPSHHDYPADGAERLANTAAGVIAITKDDFRSDNVTDHESFGVIDPLDDGVSTLRGRGQRVTFKGASEQVLADLIIGNRVEGRPGFRFVRVPDQNRVYAAQTDIGLSTQFSDWIETNLLGVQRDEGKRVELNEY
;
A
#
# COMPACT_ATOMS: atom_id res chain seq x y z
N MET A 1 -48.37 -53.96 -16.60
CA MET A 1 -47.26 -53.21 -17.23
C MET A 1 -46.35 -54.19 -17.92
N SER A 2 -46.16 -54.03 -19.23
CA SER A 2 -45.17 -54.81 -19.96
C SER A 2 -43.76 -54.38 -19.52
N GLU A 3 -42.79 -55.30 -19.57
CA GLU A 3 -41.41 -55.01 -19.14
C GLU A 3 -40.80 -53.82 -19.90
N LEU A 4 -41.17 -53.65 -21.17
CA LEU A 4 -40.80 -52.51 -22.00
C LEU A 4 -41.25 -51.15 -21.43
N GLN A 5 -42.43 -51.08 -20.80
CA GLN A 5 -42.91 -49.85 -20.15
C GLN A 5 -42.13 -49.51 -18.88
N LYS A 6 -41.61 -50.53 -18.17
CA LYS A 6 -40.79 -50.29 -16.99
C LYS A 6 -39.41 -49.78 -17.41
N THR A 7 -38.80 -50.40 -18.42
CA THR A 7 -37.49 -50.00 -18.94
C THR A 7 -37.47 -48.58 -19.48
N SER A 8 -38.53 -48.14 -20.17
CA SER A 8 -38.62 -46.77 -20.67
C SER A 8 -38.77 -45.73 -19.56
N VAL A 9 -39.54 -46.04 -18.51
CA VAL A 9 -39.70 -45.16 -17.34
C VAL A 9 -38.37 -45.02 -16.59
N PHE A 10 -37.64 -46.12 -16.37
CA PHE A 10 -36.32 -46.05 -15.73
C PHE A 10 -35.30 -45.31 -16.59
N GLY A 11 -35.32 -45.48 -17.92
CA GLY A 11 -34.47 -44.72 -18.84
C GLY A 11 -34.74 -43.21 -18.79
N GLY A 12 -36.01 -42.80 -18.78
CA GLY A 12 -36.40 -41.40 -18.63
C GLY A 12 -35.96 -40.81 -17.29
N ALA A 13 -36.17 -41.55 -16.20
CA ALA A 13 -35.73 -41.14 -14.87
C ALA A 13 -34.20 -40.97 -14.78
N ALA A 14 -33.44 -41.86 -15.41
CA ALA A 14 -31.98 -41.76 -15.46
C ALA A 14 -31.51 -40.50 -16.19
N ILE A 15 -32.12 -40.16 -17.32
CA ILE A 15 -31.78 -38.93 -18.07
C ILE A 15 -32.07 -37.68 -17.24
N VAL A 16 -33.23 -37.65 -16.56
CA VAL A 16 -33.60 -36.54 -15.69
C VAL A 16 -32.61 -36.38 -14.53
N LEU A 17 -32.19 -37.48 -13.91
CA LEU A 17 -31.20 -37.44 -12.83
C LEU A 17 -29.83 -36.97 -13.31
N VAL A 18 -29.39 -37.39 -14.50
CA VAL A 18 -28.12 -36.91 -15.10
C VAL A 18 -28.20 -35.42 -15.42
N ALA A 19 -29.32 -34.94 -16.00
CA ALA A 19 -29.52 -33.52 -16.26
C ALA A 19 -29.53 -32.70 -14.96
N LEU A 20 -30.23 -33.19 -13.94
CA LEU A 20 -30.28 -32.54 -12.63
C LEU A 20 -28.91 -32.49 -11.98
N ALA A 21 -28.13 -33.59 -12.05
CA ALA A 21 -26.77 -33.62 -11.56
C ALA A 21 -25.90 -32.58 -12.26
N LEU A 22 -25.97 -32.44 -13.59
CA LEU A 22 -25.19 -31.44 -14.32
C LEU A 22 -25.59 -29.99 -13.97
N LEU A 23 -26.87 -29.74 -13.69
CA LEU A 23 -27.39 -28.44 -13.26
C LEU A 23 -27.03 -28.08 -11.82
N THR A 24 -26.96 -29.07 -10.93
CA THR A 24 -26.69 -28.87 -9.49
C THR A 24 -25.25 -29.14 -9.10
N THR A 25 -24.41 -29.65 -10.00
CA THR A 25 -22.99 -29.87 -9.74
C THR A 25 -22.39 -28.52 -9.31
N PRO A 26 -21.94 -28.40 -8.05
CA PRO A 26 -21.33 -27.16 -7.59
C PRO A 26 -20.08 -26.94 -8.43
N ARG A 27 -20.09 -25.87 -9.23
CA ARG A 27 -18.88 -25.42 -9.91
C ARG A 27 -17.90 -25.08 -8.80
N ARG A 28 -16.73 -25.73 -8.78
CA ARG A 28 -15.61 -25.23 -8.00
C ARG A 28 -15.34 -23.83 -8.53
N ALA A 29 -15.73 -22.81 -7.77
CA ALA A 29 -15.15 -21.49 -7.97
C ALA A 29 -13.64 -21.72 -7.87
N ALA A 30 -12.90 -21.39 -8.92
CA ALA A 30 -11.46 -21.24 -8.76
C ALA A 30 -11.27 -20.28 -7.58
N PRO A 31 -10.34 -20.55 -6.64
CA PRO A 31 -10.20 -19.67 -5.49
C PRO A 31 -9.94 -18.25 -5.99
N ASP A 32 -10.87 -17.32 -5.72
CA ASP A 32 -10.77 -15.93 -6.17
C ASP A 32 -9.53 -15.20 -5.59
N ALA A 33 -8.81 -15.88 -4.70
CA ALA A 33 -7.66 -15.41 -3.94
C ALA A 33 -6.38 -15.23 -4.78
N PHE A 34 -6.27 -15.86 -5.97
CA PHE A 34 -5.05 -15.77 -6.79
C PHE A 34 -5.20 -14.97 -8.08
N PHE A 35 -6.40 -14.47 -8.41
CA PHE A 35 -6.63 -13.84 -9.72
C PHE A 35 -5.89 -12.52 -9.92
N ASP A 36 -5.63 -11.79 -8.84
CA ASP A 36 -5.00 -10.48 -8.87
C ASP A 36 -3.50 -10.53 -8.55
N VAL A 37 -2.93 -11.72 -8.39
CA VAL A 37 -1.47 -11.88 -8.24
C VAL A 37 -0.79 -11.48 -9.56
N GLY A 38 0.23 -10.63 -9.44
CA GLY A 38 0.93 -10.02 -10.56
C GLY A 38 0.34 -8.68 -11.05
N GLU A 39 -0.82 -8.28 -10.54
CA GLU A 39 -1.35 -6.92 -10.77
C GLU A 39 -0.68 -5.91 -9.84
N THR A 40 -0.69 -4.63 -10.22
CA THR A 40 -0.29 -3.54 -9.33
C THR A 40 -1.33 -3.30 -8.26
N PHE A 41 -0.94 -2.64 -7.17
CA PHE A 41 -1.90 -2.27 -6.12
C PHE A 41 -2.84 -1.14 -6.56
N PHE A 42 -2.35 -0.19 -7.38
CA PHE A 42 -3.07 1.01 -7.79
C PHE A 42 -2.95 1.20 -9.31
N ALA A 43 -3.89 0.62 -10.07
CA ALA A 43 -3.86 0.68 -11.53
C ALA A 43 -4.05 2.10 -12.10
N GLU A 44 -4.70 2.99 -11.34
CA GLU A 44 -4.97 4.38 -11.76
C GLU A 44 -3.79 5.32 -11.48
N PHE A 45 -2.93 4.98 -10.51
CA PHE A 45 -1.75 5.75 -10.18
C PHE A 45 -0.57 5.29 -11.05
N THR A 46 -0.36 5.97 -12.18
CA THR A 46 0.66 5.59 -13.17
C THR A 46 1.77 6.63 -13.33
N ASP A 47 1.49 7.88 -12.95
CA ASP A 47 2.43 9.00 -13.05
C ASP A 47 2.84 9.47 -11.65
N PRO A 48 4.12 9.29 -11.24
CA PRO A 48 4.60 9.69 -9.92
C PRO A 48 4.53 11.21 -9.69
N GLU A 49 4.56 12.04 -10.74
CA GLU A 49 4.52 13.50 -10.62
C GLU A 49 3.12 14.02 -10.25
N THR A 50 2.08 13.18 -10.36
CA THR A 50 0.72 13.54 -9.95
C THR A 50 0.55 13.64 -8.44
N ALA A 51 1.45 13.02 -7.67
CA ALA A 51 1.43 13.07 -6.21
C ALA A 51 2.07 14.36 -5.69
N THR A 52 1.32 15.12 -4.91
CA THR A 52 1.75 16.39 -4.30
C THR A 52 1.92 16.28 -2.80
N THR A 53 1.45 15.18 -2.19
CA THR A 53 1.54 14.95 -0.76
C THR A 53 1.89 13.50 -0.49
N LEU A 54 2.86 13.29 0.40
CA LEU A 54 3.20 12.01 1.00
C LEU A 54 2.90 12.09 2.49
N GLU A 55 2.05 11.20 2.96
CA GLU A 55 1.74 11.02 4.37
C GLU A 55 2.17 9.63 4.79
N VAL A 56 2.91 9.55 5.89
CA VAL A 56 3.39 8.31 6.46
C VAL A 56 3.03 8.26 7.92
N ILE A 57 2.28 7.24 8.31
CA ILE A 57 1.79 7.06 9.67
C ILE A 57 2.41 5.80 10.22
N GLN A 58 3.10 5.95 11.33
CA GLN A 58 3.75 4.86 12.05
C GLN A 58 3.22 4.81 13.48
N PHE A 59 2.79 3.63 13.91
CA PHE A 59 2.41 3.45 15.31
C PHE A 59 3.65 3.24 16.17
N ASP A 60 3.75 3.99 17.26
CA ASP A 60 4.77 3.82 18.29
C ASP A 60 4.18 3.01 19.45
N GLU A 61 4.69 1.78 19.64
CA GLU A 61 4.20 0.85 20.66
C GLU A 61 4.50 1.32 22.09
N ASP A 62 5.56 2.11 22.29
CA ASP A 62 6.01 2.56 23.62
C ASP A 62 5.14 3.71 24.13
N THR A 63 4.73 4.60 23.23
CA THR A 63 3.87 5.75 23.52
C THR A 63 2.39 5.49 23.24
N ALA A 64 2.08 4.35 22.61
CA ALA A 64 0.74 3.97 22.16
C ALA A 64 0.08 5.05 21.28
N ALA A 65 0.88 5.71 20.43
CA ALA A 65 0.44 6.82 19.60
C ALA A 65 0.87 6.64 18.13
N ALA A 66 0.03 7.07 17.20
CA ALA A 66 0.38 7.15 15.79
C ALA A 66 1.17 8.44 15.52
N ALA A 67 2.43 8.30 15.11
CA ALA A 67 3.26 9.39 14.63
C ALA A 67 3.00 9.60 13.13
N THR A 68 2.57 10.81 12.77
CA THR A 68 2.35 11.21 11.39
C THR A 68 3.52 12.06 10.89
N PHE A 69 4.09 11.65 9.78
CA PHE A 69 5.06 12.41 9.01
C PHE A 69 4.44 12.78 7.66
N GLU A 70 4.37 14.07 7.35
CA GLU A 70 3.75 14.56 6.11
C GLU A 70 4.72 15.50 5.37
N VAL A 71 4.83 15.29 4.07
CA VAL A 71 5.51 16.20 3.13
C VAL A 71 4.50 16.59 2.07
N THR A 72 4.27 17.88 1.90
CA THR A 72 3.25 18.38 0.97
C THR A 72 3.76 19.54 0.14
N ASN A 73 3.31 19.63 -1.11
CA ASN A 73 3.49 20.79 -1.94
C ASN A 73 2.30 21.74 -1.76
N ARG A 74 2.56 22.98 -1.32
CA ARG A 74 1.58 24.07 -1.27
C ARG A 74 2.04 25.16 -2.21
N ASP A 75 1.27 25.41 -3.27
CA ASP A 75 1.52 26.47 -4.25
C ASP A 75 2.94 26.45 -4.87
N GLY A 76 3.50 25.25 -5.10
CA GLY A 76 4.84 25.06 -5.65
C GLY A 76 5.95 25.00 -4.59
N LEU A 77 5.65 25.25 -3.31
CA LEU A 77 6.60 25.13 -2.20
C LEU A 77 6.40 23.80 -1.47
N TRP A 78 7.45 23.01 -1.38
CA TRP A 78 7.47 21.77 -0.59
C TRP A 78 7.72 22.09 0.89
N THR A 79 6.82 21.64 1.76
CA THR A 79 6.92 21.88 3.20
C THR A 79 6.63 20.62 4.01
N ILE A 80 7.11 20.64 5.26
CA ILE A 80 6.85 19.60 6.28
C ILE A 80 6.00 20.23 7.39
N PRO A 81 4.67 20.05 7.39
CA PRO A 81 3.78 20.74 8.32
C PRO A 81 4.06 20.41 9.80
N SER A 82 4.48 19.17 10.10
CA SER A 82 4.85 18.76 11.45
C SER A 82 6.07 19.51 12.03
N HIS A 83 6.81 20.23 11.19
CA HIS A 83 7.98 21.04 11.55
C HIS A 83 7.80 22.52 11.22
N HIS A 84 6.62 23.09 11.46
CA HIS A 84 6.31 24.51 11.19
C HIS A 84 6.45 24.89 9.71
N ASP A 85 5.94 24.04 8.82
CA ASP A 85 6.02 24.22 7.36
C ASP A 85 7.47 24.41 6.86
N TYR A 86 8.42 23.67 7.47
CA TYR A 86 9.82 23.74 7.08
C TYR A 86 10.01 23.40 5.59
N PRO A 87 10.78 24.19 4.82
CA PRO A 87 11.04 23.91 3.41
C PRO A 87 11.73 22.56 3.19
N ALA A 88 11.20 21.76 2.27
CA ALA A 88 11.74 20.44 1.94
C ALA A 88 12.21 20.37 0.48
N ASP A 89 13.19 19.52 0.21
CA ASP A 89 13.49 19.07 -1.16
C ASP A 89 12.58 17.86 -1.48
N GLY A 90 11.28 18.15 -1.57
CA GLY A 90 10.24 17.13 -1.64
C GLY A 90 10.03 16.56 -3.04
N ALA A 91 10.33 17.33 -4.10
CA ALA A 91 9.95 16.99 -5.47
C ALA A 91 10.55 15.66 -5.95
N GLU A 92 11.88 15.58 -5.99
CA GLU A 92 12.59 14.42 -6.53
C GLU A 92 12.39 13.19 -5.63
N ARG A 93 12.45 13.39 -4.31
CA ARG A 93 12.30 12.29 -3.34
C ARG A 93 10.89 11.70 -3.33
N LEU A 94 9.87 12.55 -3.37
CA LEU A 94 8.48 12.07 -3.42
C LEU A 94 8.24 11.34 -4.75
N ALA A 95 8.67 11.91 -5.89
CA ALA A 95 8.51 11.27 -7.19
C ALA A 95 9.21 9.90 -7.25
N ASN A 96 10.43 9.78 -6.72
CA ASN A 96 11.14 8.50 -6.65
C ASN A 96 10.41 7.48 -5.77
N THR A 97 9.90 7.90 -4.61
CA THR A 97 9.14 7.03 -3.70
C THR A 97 7.81 6.60 -4.32
N ALA A 98 7.10 7.53 -4.96
CA ALA A 98 5.86 7.31 -5.69
C ALA A 98 6.08 6.32 -6.84
N ALA A 99 7.14 6.48 -7.64
CA ALA A 99 7.49 5.55 -8.70
C ALA A 99 7.75 4.14 -8.15
N GLY A 100 8.40 4.05 -7.00
CA GLY A 100 8.57 2.80 -6.26
C GLY A 100 7.23 2.14 -5.92
N VAL A 101 6.28 2.92 -5.39
CA VAL A 101 4.93 2.43 -5.02
C VAL A 101 4.11 2.01 -6.23
N ILE A 102 4.16 2.77 -7.33
CA ILE A 102 3.50 2.44 -8.60
C ILE A 102 4.00 1.08 -9.14
N ALA A 103 5.29 0.80 -8.96
CA ALA A 103 5.91 -0.44 -9.40
C ALA A 103 5.65 -1.65 -8.47
N ILE A 104 5.04 -1.46 -7.29
CA ILE A 104 4.75 -2.57 -6.38
C ILE A 104 3.64 -3.44 -7.00
N THR A 105 3.97 -4.73 -7.17
CA THR A 105 3.04 -5.76 -7.61
C THR A 105 2.61 -6.66 -6.47
N LYS A 106 1.42 -7.23 -6.58
CA LYS A 106 0.91 -8.27 -5.68
C LYS A 106 1.63 -9.58 -5.99
N ASP A 107 2.82 -9.80 -5.45
CA ASP A 107 3.65 -10.93 -5.86
C ASP A 107 3.14 -12.29 -5.37
N ASP A 108 2.64 -12.35 -4.14
CA ASP A 108 2.20 -13.61 -3.54
C ASP A 108 1.09 -13.38 -2.51
N PHE A 109 -0.07 -14.01 -2.71
CA PHE A 109 -1.18 -13.95 -1.77
C PHE A 109 -0.85 -14.73 -0.50
N ARG A 110 -1.10 -14.14 0.67
CA ARG A 110 -0.72 -14.73 1.97
C ARG A 110 -1.92 -15.15 2.79
N SER A 111 -2.87 -14.24 3.00
CA SER A 111 -4.08 -14.52 3.77
C SER A 111 -5.13 -13.45 3.50
N ASP A 112 -6.39 -13.79 3.68
CA ASP A 112 -7.53 -12.88 3.75
C ASP A 112 -8.20 -12.90 5.14
N ASN A 113 -7.61 -13.62 6.09
CA ASN A 113 -8.11 -13.73 7.45
C ASN A 113 -7.57 -12.59 8.32
N VAL A 114 -8.47 -11.84 8.94
CA VAL A 114 -8.16 -10.70 9.81
C VAL A 114 -7.32 -11.11 11.02
N THR A 115 -7.47 -12.33 11.52
CA THR A 115 -6.68 -12.80 12.67
C THR A 115 -5.18 -12.87 12.39
N ASP A 116 -4.81 -12.96 11.11
CA ASP A 116 -3.40 -13.08 10.71
C ASP A 116 -2.73 -11.70 10.56
N HIS A 117 -3.50 -10.61 10.55
CA HIS A 117 -3.00 -9.25 10.33
C HIS A 117 -1.94 -8.84 11.36
N GLU A 118 -2.13 -9.23 12.62
CA GLU A 118 -1.16 -8.97 13.70
C GLU A 118 0.19 -9.63 13.40
N SER A 119 0.17 -10.91 13.00
CA SER A 119 1.39 -11.67 12.70
C SER A 119 2.15 -11.12 11.48
N PHE A 120 1.42 -10.63 10.48
CA PHE A 120 2.00 -9.98 9.30
C PHE A 120 2.42 -8.53 9.55
N GLY A 121 2.03 -7.94 10.67
CA GLY A 121 2.33 -6.55 10.99
C GLY A 121 1.56 -5.55 10.12
N VAL A 122 0.37 -5.92 9.64
CA VAL A 122 -0.41 -5.11 8.67
C VAL A 122 -1.70 -4.54 9.27
N ILE A 123 -1.82 -4.54 10.60
CA ILE A 123 -2.91 -3.81 11.27
C ILE A 123 -2.74 -2.32 10.95
N ASP A 124 -3.85 -1.64 10.65
CA ASP A 124 -3.77 -0.21 10.35
C ASP A 124 -3.33 0.56 11.61
N PRO A 125 -2.27 1.38 11.55
CA PRO A 125 -1.83 2.18 12.68
C PRO A 125 -2.91 3.14 13.20
N LEU A 126 -3.88 3.54 12.37
CA LEU A 126 -5.00 4.42 12.75
C LEU A 126 -6.24 3.70 13.27
N ASP A 127 -6.27 2.36 13.29
CA ASP A 127 -7.45 1.63 13.73
C ASP A 127 -7.53 1.59 15.26
N ASP A 128 -8.34 2.46 15.84
CA ASP A 128 -8.60 2.51 17.29
C ASP A 128 -9.45 1.34 17.80
N GLY A 129 -10.08 0.57 16.90
CA GLY A 129 -10.88 -0.60 17.24
C GLY A 129 -10.06 -1.83 17.63
N VAL A 130 -8.78 -1.84 17.27
CA VAL A 130 -7.86 -2.95 17.58
C VAL A 130 -7.12 -2.66 18.88
N SER A 131 -7.40 -3.46 19.92
CA SER A 131 -6.80 -3.26 21.25
C SER A 131 -5.32 -3.63 21.34
N THR A 132 -4.80 -4.36 20.35
CA THR A 132 -3.37 -4.71 20.29
C THR A 132 -2.56 -3.51 19.82
N LEU A 133 -1.54 -3.18 20.58
CA LEU A 133 -0.53 -2.19 20.18
C LEU A 133 0.47 -2.79 19.19
N ARG A 134 0.63 -4.11 19.24
CA ARG A 134 1.55 -4.88 18.40
C ARG A 134 0.94 -5.24 17.06
N GLY A 135 1.83 -5.46 16.09
CA GLY A 135 1.45 -5.90 14.74
C GLY A 135 0.82 -4.79 13.90
N ARG A 136 0.95 -3.53 14.33
CA ARG A 136 0.58 -2.35 13.56
C ARG A 136 1.64 -2.05 12.51
N GLY A 137 1.17 -1.87 11.28
CA GLY A 137 2.00 -1.56 10.14
C GLY A 137 2.29 -0.07 10.01
N GLN A 138 3.04 0.24 8.99
CA GLN A 138 3.30 1.61 8.55
C GLN A 138 2.36 1.92 7.38
N ARG A 139 1.45 2.87 7.57
CA ARG A 139 0.53 3.31 6.52
C ARG A 139 1.19 4.42 5.70
N VAL A 140 1.14 4.30 4.39
CA VAL A 140 1.77 5.21 3.44
C VAL A 140 0.70 5.64 2.45
N THR A 141 0.44 6.94 2.41
CA THR A 141 -0.61 7.53 1.61
C THR A 141 -0.02 8.58 0.68
N PHE A 142 -0.31 8.48 -0.61
CA PHE A 142 -0.01 9.50 -1.61
C PHE A 142 -1.29 10.22 -2.00
N LYS A 143 -1.27 11.56 -1.95
CA LYS A 143 -2.39 12.40 -2.38
C LYS A 143 -1.97 13.30 -3.53
N GLY A 144 -2.89 13.54 -4.45
CA GLY A 144 -2.71 14.49 -5.55
C GLY A 144 -3.10 15.92 -5.17
N ALA A 145 -2.98 16.84 -6.14
CA ALA A 145 -3.17 18.28 -5.94
C ALA A 145 -4.57 18.68 -5.39
N SER A 146 -5.57 17.85 -5.60
CA SER A 146 -6.96 18.02 -5.12
C SER A 146 -7.23 17.32 -3.78
N GLU A 147 -6.19 16.88 -3.08
CA GLU A 147 -6.25 16.01 -1.90
C GLU A 147 -6.85 14.61 -2.17
N GLN A 148 -7.06 14.24 -3.43
CA GLN A 148 -7.49 12.90 -3.82
C GLN A 148 -6.42 11.86 -3.46
N VAL A 149 -6.82 10.76 -2.82
CA VAL A 149 -5.92 9.64 -2.51
C VAL A 149 -5.60 8.88 -3.78
N LEU A 150 -4.32 8.87 -4.17
CA LEU A 150 -3.82 8.17 -5.36
C LEU A 150 -3.37 6.74 -5.02
N ALA A 151 -2.74 6.59 -3.86
CA ALA A 151 -2.29 5.30 -3.34
C ALA A 151 -2.34 5.31 -1.81
N ASP A 152 -2.74 4.19 -1.22
CA ASP A 152 -2.78 4.01 0.22
C ASP A 152 -2.51 2.56 0.59
N LEU A 153 -1.41 2.32 1.29
CA LEU A 153 -0.86 1.01 1.54
C LEU A 153 -0.32 0.90 2.96
N ILE A 154 -0.56 -0.26 3.57
CA ILE A 154 -0.04 -0.62 4.89
C ILE A 154 1.10 -1.61 4.66
N ILE A 155 2.31 -1.20 5.02
CA ILE A 155 3.53 -2.02 4.96
C ILE A 155 3.78 -2.60 6.35
N GLY A 156 3.88 -3.92 6.42
CA GLY A 156 4.13 -4.65 7.65
C GLY A 156 5.52 -5.25 7.74
N ASN A 157 5.55 -6.43 8.36
CA ASN A 157 6.76 -7.17 8.68
C ASN A 157 7.48 -7.64 7.42
N ARG A 158 8.78 -7.87 7.56
CA ARG A 158 9.60 -8.48 6.49
C ARG A 158 9.22 -9.95 6.33
N VAL A 159 9.23 -10.41 5.09
CA VAL A 159 8.99 -11.82 4.78
C VAL A 159 10.25 -12.63 5.07
N GLU A 160 10.13 -13.62 5.95
CA GLU A 160 11.26 -14.48 6.29
C GLU A 160 11.81 -15.21 5.06
N GLY A 161 13.13 -15.23 4.91
CA GLY A 161 13.81 -15.89 3.79
C GLY A 161 13.74 -15.15 2.45
N ARG A 162 13.09 -13.97 2.38
CA ARG A 162 13.04 -13.13 1.16
C ARG A 162 13.44 -11.67 1.48
N PRO A 163 14.73 -11.32 1.35
CA PRO A 163 15.18 -9.94 1.48
C PRO A 163 14.45 -9.00 0.52
N GLY A 164 14.11 -7.79 0.97
CA GLY A 164 13.36 -6.79 0.18
C GLY A 164 11.84 -7.01 0.13
N PHE A 165 11.34 -8.16 0.56
CA PHE A 165 9.91 -8.45 0.63
C PHE A 165 9.33 -8.08 1.99
N ARG A 166 8.15 -7.44 1.96
CA ARG A 166 7.33 -7.18 3.13
C ARG A 166 5.90 -7.58 2.88
N PHE A 167 5.15 -7.80 3.96
CA PHE A 167 3.71 -7.95 3.86
C PHE A 167 3.07 -6.58 3.60
N VAL A 168 2.15 -6.54 2.64
CA VAL A 168 1.46 -5.33 2.19
C VAL A 168 -0.03 -5.59 2.16
N ARG A 169 -0.80 -4.62 2.62
CA ARG A 169 -2.27 -4.63 2.65
C ARG A 169 -2.79 -3.26 2.23
N VAL A 170 -3.86 -3.23 1.43
CA VAL A 170 -4.61 -2.00 1.18
C VAL A 170 -5.55 -1.77 2.37
N PRO A 171 -5.68 -0.55 2.91
CA PRO A 171 -6.69 -0.25 3.93
C PRO A 171 -8.08 -0.70 3.47
N ASP A 172 -8.95 -1.05 4.43
CA ASP A 172 -10.30 -1.59 4.20
C ASP A 172 -10.38 -2.94 3.48
N GLN A 173 -9.25 -3.49 3.02
CA GLN A 173 -9.17 -4.84 2.46
C GLN A 173 -8.54 -5.79 3.47
N ASN A 174 -9.05 -7.03 3.50
CA ASN A 174 -8.50 -8.07 4.37
C ASN A 174 -7.33 -8.81 3.74
N ARG A 175 -7.17 -8.73 2.42
CA ARG A 175 -6.16 -9.47 1.67
C ARG A 175 -4.77 -8.93 1.94
N VAL A 176 -3.87 -9.83 2.31
CA VAL A 176 -2.46 -9.57 2.57
C VAL A 176 -1.64 -10.23 1.48
N TYR A 177 -0.70 -9.48 0.92
CA TYR A 177 0.23 -9.96 -0.08
C TYR A 177 1.66 -9.82 0.45
N ALA A 178 2.57 -10.69 0.01
CA ALA A 178 3.98 -10.37 0.06
C ALA A 178 4.33 -9.61 -1.22
N ALA A 179 4.98 -8.47 -1.08
CA ALA A 179 5.42 -7.66 -2.22
C ALA A 179 6.84 -7.13 -2.00
N GLN A 180 7.57 -6.89 -3.08
CA GLN A 180 8.86 -6.20 -2.99
C GLN A 180 8.64 -4.71 -2.69
N THR A 181 9.22 -4.22 -1.60
CA THR A 181 8.98 -2.86 -1.07
C THR A 181 10.27 -2.07 -0.85
N ASP A 182 11.30 -2.33 -1.65
CA ASP A 182 12.56 -1.57 -1.64
C ASP A 182 12.38 -0.16 -2.26
N ILE A 183 11.43 0.62 -1.74
CA ILE A 183 10.99 1.91 -2.27
C ILE A 183 11.75 3.11 -1.68
N GLY A 184 12.82 2.88 -0.91
CA GLY A 184 13.60 3.96 -0.30
C GLY A 184 12.80 4.86 0.67
N LEU A 185 11.67 4.37 1.17
CA LEU A 185 10.77 5.11 2.05
C LEU A 185 11.49 5.48 3.36
N SER A 186 11.83 6.76 3.51
CA SER A 186 12.33 7.31 4.77
C SER A 186 11.25 8.14 5.46
N THR A 187 11.08 7.92 6.75
CA THR A 187 10.26 8.74 7.65
C THR A 187 11.11 9.70 8.49
N GLN A 188 12.42 9.71 8.29
CA GLN A 188 13.32 10.55 9.07
C GLN A 188 13.36 11.95 8.47
N PHE A 189 12.95 12.96 9.25
CA PHE A 189 12.97 14.37 8.85
C PHE A 189 14.31 14.80 8.21
N SER A 190 15.44 14.32 8.74
CA SER A 190 16.79 14.61 8.20
C SER A 190 16.99 14.23 6.74
N ASP A 191 16.23 13.27 6.23
CA ASP A 191 16.34 12.80 4.86
C ASP A 191 15.51 13.67 3.89
N TRP A 192 14.64 14.53 4.43
CA TRP A 192 13.72 15.39 3.67
C TRP A 192 14.07 16.89 3.75
N ILE A 193 14.99 17.27 4.64
CA ILE A 193 15.44 18.67 4.74
C ILE A 193 16.31 19.07 3.55
N GLU A 194 16.04 20.27 3.04
CA GLU A 194 16.93 20.95 2.11
C GLU A 194 18.25 21.26 2.83
N THR A 195 19.32 20.58 2.44
CA THR A 195 20.66 20.82 3.01
C THR A 195 21.31 22.08 2.46
N ASN A 196 20.73 22.67 1.41
CA ASN A 196 21.26 23.83 0.72
C ASN A 196 20.42 25.10 0.88
N LEU A 197 20.11 25.46 2.14
CA LEU A 197 19.31 26.64 2.52
C LEU A 197 19.83 27.99 1.99
N LEU A 198 21.08 28.04 1.51
CA LEU A 198 21.70 29.27 1.04
C LEU A 198 21.75 29.39 -0.49
N GLY A 199 21.45 28.33 -1.25
CA GLY A 199 21.50 28.38 -2.72
C GLY A 199 22.83 28.89 -3.30
N VAL A 200 23.91 28.90 -2.50
CA VAL A 200 25.21 29.41 -2.96
C VAL A 200 25.90 28.29 -3.72
N GLN A 201 25.78 28.34 -5.04
CA GLN A 201 26.78 27.72 -5.90
C GLN A 201 28.12 28.32 -5.50
N ARG A 202 29.07 27.47 -5.06
CA ARG A 202 30.40 27.90 -4.58
C ARG A 202 31.21 28.74 -5.60
N ASP A 203 30.74 28.85 -6.85
CA ASP A 203 31.36 29.63 -7.92
C ASP A 203 30.83 31.07 -8.10
N GLU A 204 29.81 31.52 -7.38
CA GLU A 204 29.29 32.91 -7.47
C GLU A 204 29.61 33.80 -6.25
N GLY A 205 30.76 33.56 -5.60
CA GLY A 205 31.28 34.42 -4.53
C GLY A 205 31.81 35.76 -5.04
N LYS A 206 30.94 36.69 -5.47
CA LYS A 206 31.35 38.09 -5.70
C LYS A 206 31.33 38.87 -4.38
N ARG A 207 32.49 38.86 -3.72
CA ARG A 207 33.00 39.87 -2.77
C ARG A 207 32.14 40.14 -1.52
N VAL A 208 32.60 39.64 -0.38
CA VAL A 208 32.13 40.05 0.95
C VAL A 208 32.88 41.33 1.34
N GLU A 209 32.18 42.46 1.45
CA GLU A 209 32.69 43.67 2.11
C GLU A 209 32.23 43.64 3.58
N LEU A 210 33.19 43.38 4.47
CA LEU A 210 33.03 43.55 5.91
C LEU A 210 33.24 45.04 6.22
N ASN A 211 32.17 45.75 6.59
CA ASN A 211 32.29 47.07 7.21
C ASN A 211 32.53 46.88 8.70
N GLU A 212 33.76 47.13 9.14
CA GLU A 212 34.06 47.37 10.55
C GLU A 212 33.51 48.76 10.95
N TYR A 213 32.65 48.79 11.97
CA TYR A 213 32.19 50.02 12.63
C TYR A 213 33.02 50.30 13.87
#